data_AF-A0A7C6RSM4-F1
#
_entry.id   AF-A0A7C6RSM4-F1
#
_cell.length_a   1.000
_cell.length_b   1.000
_cell.length_c   1.000
_cell.angle_alpha   90.00
_cell.angle_beta   90.00
_cell.angle_gamma   90.00
#
_symmetry.space_group_name_H-M   'P 1'
#
loop_
_entity.id
_entity.type
_entity.pdbx_description
1 polymer ?
#
loop_
_entity_poly.entity_id
_entity_poly.type
_entity_poly.pdbx_seq_one_letter_code
_entity_poly.pdbx_strand_id
1 'polypeptide(L)'
;MHPGFRYHVASLIAVFFSLVLGMLIGGAVFSDHTLVEEQALLIAELEERFHESSARLAALQADLDFSAEAWLKLKESIARDRLTGRTVLLVGDGDVFLSSLLQRAGAQVEVARLEDLGQLAFPAGLSVVFPLSSEVLSSAEREAIAALSAAGARLSFVWAKDLKPPLSELPPSLQVDSIDTSVGEIAFLLALSAGVQGRYGLQPGAEGLFP
;
A
#
# COMPACT_ATOMS: atom_id res chain seq x y z
N MET A 1 -29.70 85.58 33.86
CA MET A 1 -28.57 85.06 33.04
C MET A 1 -28.97 83.64 32.59
N HIS A 2 -29.24 83.44 31.30
CA HIS A 2 -29.86 82.19 30.80
C HIS A 2 -28.90 80.99 30.97
N PRO A 3 -29.21 80.01 31.85
CA PRO A 3 -28.35 78.86 32.11
C PRO A 3 -28.17 77.96 30.87
N GLY A 4 -29.14 77.96 29.96
CA GLY A 4 -29.18 77.04 28.82
C GLY A 4 -28.00 77.17 27.85
N PHE A 5 -27.50 78.38 27.57
CA PHE A 5 -26.43 78.57 26.58
C PHE A 5 -25.11 77.90 27.01
N ARG A 6 -24.74 77.99 28.30
CA ARG A 6 -23.53 77.36 28.83
C ARG A 6 -23.62 75.83 28.83
N TYR A 7 -24.80 75.28 29.09
CA TYR A 7 -25.04 73.83 29.04
C TYR A 7 -25.03 73.30 27.59
N HIS A 8 -25.63 74.03 26.64
CA HIS A 8 -25.59 73.64 25.23
C HIS A 8 -24.17 73.69 24.67
N VAL A 9 -23.39 74.73 25.00
CA VAL A 9 -21.98 74.85 24.60
C VAL A 9 -21.13 73.74 25.23
N ALA A 10 -21.32 73.42 26.51
CA ALA A 10 -20.60 72.34 27.18
C ALA A 10 -20.89 70.96 26.55
N SER A 11 -22.15 70.69 26.19
CA SER A 11 -22.53 69.44 25.51
C SER A 11 -21.95 69.37 24.10
N LEU A 12 -21.96 70.48 23.34
CA LEU A 12 -21.37 70.53 22.01
C LEU A 12 -19.86 70.25 22.05
N ILE A 13 -19.15 70.86 23.01
CA ILE A 13 -17.71 70.62 23.22
C ILE A 13 -17.45 69.15 23.57
N ALA A 14 -18.27 68.54 24.43
CA ALA A 14 -18.12 67.13 24.80
C ALA A 14 -18.30 66.18 23.60
N VAL A 15 -19.28 66.45 22.74
CA VAL A 15 -19.51 65.67 21.50
C VAL A 15 -18.32 65.81 20.54
N PHE A 16 -17.83 67.04 20.33
CA PHE A 16 -16.64 67.27 19.50
C PHE A 16 -15.39 66.62 20.08
N PHE A 17 -15.19 66.66 21.40
CA PHE A 17 -14.07 65.98 22.04
C PHE A 17 -14.15 64.48 21.88
N SER A 18 -15.34 63.89 22.01
CA SER A 18 -15.54 62.46 21.79
C SER A 18 -15.28 62.07 20.33
N LEU A 19 -15.63 62.94 19.37
CA LEU A 19 -15.37 62.71 17.95
C LEU A 19 -13.87 62.78 17.63
N VAL A 20 -13.20 63.83 18.11
CA VAL A 20 -11.75 64.02 17.91
C VAL A 20 -10.97 62.89 18.60
N LEU A 21 -11.34 62.53 19.82
CA LEU A 21 -10.70 61.43 20.54
C LEU A 21 -10.96 60.09 19.82
N GLY A 22 -12.16 59.87 19.29
CA GLY A 22 -12.48 58.70 18.46
C GLY A 22 -11.64 58.63 17.19
N MET A 23 -11.46 59.75 16.47
CA MET A 23 -10.60 59.82 15.28
C MET A 23 -9.12 59.66 15.61
N LEU A 24 -8.65 60.19 16.73
CA LEU A 24 -7.24 60.14 17.15
C LEU A 24 -6.87 58.73 17.63
N ILE A 25 -7.76 58.05 18.36
CA ILE A 25 -7.60 56.64 18.73
C ILE A 25 -7.73 55.74 17.48
N GLY A 26 -8.72 55.99 16.62
CA GLY A 26 -8.92 55.23 15.38
C GLY A 26 -7.75 55.34 14.42
N GLY A 27 -7.18 56.53 14.24
CA GLY A 27 -6.03 56.77 13.36
C GLY A 27 -4.70 56.29 13.93
N ALA A 28 -4.53 56.22 15.25
CA ALA A 28 -3.29 55.74 15.89
C ALA A 28 -3.20 54.21 15.97
N VAL A 29 -4.33 53.51 16.11
CA VAL A 29 -4.37 52.03 16.23
C VAL A 29 -4.31 51.34 14.86
N PHE A 30 -4.74 52.01 13.79
CA PHE A 30 -4.68 51.52 12.41
C PHE A 30 -3.61 52.25 11.61
N SER A 31 -2.34 52.00 11.93
CA SER A 31 -1.25 52.25 10.96
C SER A 31 -1.25 51.11 9.95
N ASP A 32 -2.13 51.18 8.93
CA ASP A 32 -2.43 50.13 7.94
C ASP A 32 -1.20 49.46 7.30
N HIS A 33 -0.03 50.08 7.36
CA HIS A 33 1.15 49.65 6.63
C HIS A 33 1.86 48.47 7.32
N THR A 34 1.94 48.44 8.66
CA THR A 34 2.66 47.38 9.38
C THR A 34 1.93 46.04 9.33
N LEU A 35 0.59 46.05 9.38
CA LEU A 35 -0.23 44.84 9.31
C LEU A 35 -0.24 44.23 7.90
N VAL A 36 -0.27 45.05 6.86
CA VAL A 36 -0.21 44.58 5.46
C VAL A 36 1.18 44.02 5.13
N GLU A 37 2.24 44.60 5.66
CA GLU A 37 3.61 44.07 5.54
C GLU A 37 3.76 42.70 6.22
N GLU A 38 3.24 42.54 7.45
CA GLU A 38 3.22 41.23 8.13
C GLU A 38 2.43 40.17 7.36
N GLN A 39 1.27 40.54 6.81
CA GLN A 39 0.48 39.63 5.97
C GLN A 39 1.20 39.25 4.68
N ALA A 40 1.87 40.20 4.03
CA ALA A 40 2.66 39.94 2.83
C ALA A 40 3.82 38.97 3.11
N LEU A 41 4.49 39.12 4.26
CA LEU A 41 5.55 38.20 4.68
C LEU A 41 5.01 36.79 4.95
N LEU A 42 3.86 36.67 5.63
CA LEU A 42 3.22 35.38 5.87
C LEU A 42 2.77 34.69 4.57
N ILE A 43 2.21 35.44 3.62
CA ILE A 43 1.82 34.91 2.31
C ILE A 43 3.06 34.41 1.56
N ALA A 44 4.15 35.19 1.53
CA ALA A 44 5.39 34.78 0.89
C ALA A 44 5.97 33.50 1.52
N GLU A 45 5.94 33.38 2.85
CA GLU A 45 6.38 32.15 3.54
C GLU A 45 5.48 30.95 3.21
N LEU A 46 4.17 31.14 3.13
CA LEU A 46 3.23 30.09 2.75
C LEU A 46 3.43 29.63 1.31
N GLU A 47 3.66 30.56 0.38
CA GLU A 47 3.99 30.27 -1.01
C GLU A 47 5.30 29.48 -1.12
N GLU A 48 6.33 29.87 -0.37
CA GLU A 48 7.60 29.15 -0.34
C GLU A 48 7.46 27.74 0.22
N ARG A 49 6.76 27.58 1.37
CA ARG A 49 6.46 26.26 1.94
C ARG A 49 5.63 25.38 1.01
N PHE A 50 4.68 25.98 0.28
CA PHE A 50 3.87 25.26 -0.71
C PHE A 50 4.72 24.80 -1.89
N HIS A 51 5.61 25.64 -2.40
CA HIS A 51 6.54 25.27 -3.47
C HIS A 51 7.51 24.17 -3.00
N GLU A 52 8.07 24.27 -1.80
CA GLU A 52 8.93 23.22 -1.23
C GLU A 52 8.17 21.89 -1.09
N SER A 53 6.95 21.93 -0.54
CA SER A 53 6.10 20.75 -0.39
C SER A 53 5.76 20.12 -1.74
N SER A 54 5.38 20.94 -2.72
CA SER A 54 5.07 20.49 -4.08
C SER A 54 6.29 19.87 -4.76
N ALA A 55 7.47 20.48 -4.61
CA ALA A 55 8.72 19.95 -5.13
C ALA A 55 9.10 18.61 -4.47
N ARG A 56 8.90 18.49 -3.15
CA ARG A 56 9.16 17.24 -2.41
C ARG A 56 8.20 16.13 -2.85
N LEU A 57 6.92 16.44 -3.05
CA LEU A 57 5.95 15.49 -3.57
C LEU A 57 6.32 15.03 -4.98
N ALA A 58 6.72 15.95 -5.86
CA ALA A 58 7.17 15.61 -7.20
C ALA A 58 8.42 14.72 -7.20
N ALA A 59 9.39 15.00 -6.32
CA ALA A 59 10.59 14.18 -6.16
C ALA A 59 10.28 12.77 -5.63
N LEU A 60 9.41 12.66 -4.62
CA LEU A 60 8.97 11.37 -4.09
C LEU A 60 8.20 10.56 -5.14
N GLN A 61 7.32 11.20 -5.91
CA GLN A 61 6.60 10.53 -6.99
C GLN A 61 7.57 9.98 -8.04
N ALA A 62 8.55 10.78 -8.47
CA ALA A 62 9.56 10.33 -9.44
C ALA A 62 10.39 9.13 -8.93
N ASP A 63 10.70 9.10 -7.63
CA ASP A 63 11.42 7.98 -7.00
C ASP A 63 10.58 6.69 -6.95
N LEU A 64 9.28 6.81 -6.65
CA LEU A 64 8.35 5.68 -6.69
C LEU A 64 8.18 5.14 -8.11
N ASP A 65 8.06 6.02 -9.10
CA ASP A 65 7.92 5.63 -10.51
C ASP A 65 9.18 4.90 -11.00
N PHE A 66 10.37 5.44 -10.70
CA PHE A 66 11.64 4.78 -10.99
C PHE A 66 11.75 3.41 -10.32
N SER A 67 11.40 3.32 -9.04
CA SER A 67 11.42 2.07 -8.28
C SER A 67 10.48 1.04 -8.89
N ALA A 68 9.25 1.42 -9.26
CA ALA A 68 8.28 0.53 -9.89
C ALA A 68 8.79 -0.01 -11.24
N GLU A 69 9.39 0.83 -12.08
CA GLU A 69 10.01 0.39 -13.33
C GLU A 69 11.19 -0.56 -13.11
N ALA A 70 12.04 -0.27 -12.12
CA ALA A 70 13.17 -1.12 -11.77
C ALA A 70 12.69 -2.52 -11.34
N TRP A 71 11.64 -2.59 -10.52
CA TRP A 71 11.03 -3.86 -10.11
C TRP A 71 10.43 -4.63 -11.28
N LEU A 72 9.79 -3.94 -12.24
CA LEU A 72 9.23 -4.58 -13.43
C LEU A 72 10.34 -5.21 -14.29
N LYS A 73 11.41 -4.46 -14.56
CA LYS A 73 12.57 -4.96 -15.32
C LYS A 73 13.24 -6.13 -14.61
N LEU A 74 13.39 -6.04 -13.30
CA LEU A 74 13.95 -7.13 -12.49
C LEU A 74 13.05 -8.37 -12.56
N LYS A 75 11.74 -8.20 -12.43
CA LYS A 75 10.76 -9.29 -12.55
C LYS A 75 10.88 -9.99 -13.89
N GLU A 76 10.93 -9.25 -15.00
CA GLU A 76 11.07 -9.82 -16.34
C GLU A 76 12.38 -10.60 -16.50
N SER A 77 13.47 -10.10 -15.92
CA SER A 77 14.77 -10.77 -15.94
C SER A 77 14.79 -12.03 -15.07
N ILE A 78 14.09 -12.02 -13.93
CA ILE A 78 14.01 -13.17 -13.02
C ILE A 78 13.04 -14.21 -13.56
N ALA A 79 11.89 -13.81 -14.10
CA ALA A 79 10.89 -14.77 -14.55
C ALA A 79 11.40 -15.65 -15.68
N ARG A 80 12.17 -15.09 -16.62
CA ARG A 80 12.59 -15.79 -17.84
C ARG A 80 13.33 -17.09 -17.52
N ASP A 81 12.77 -18.19 -18.04
CA ASP A 81 13.31 -19.56 -18.02
C ASP A 81 13.61 -20.15 -16.62
N ARG A 82 13.15 -19.52 -15.53
CA ARG A 82 13.44 -19.98 -14.15
C ARG A 82 12.76 -21.29 -13.77
N LEU A 83 11.60 -21.56 -14.33
CA LEU A 83 10.80 -22.76 -14.03
C LEU A 83 10.76 -23.73 -15.22
N THR A 84 11.66 -23.58 -16.18
CA THR A 84 11.75 -24.45 -17.36
C THR A 84 11.84 -25.92 -16.95
N GLY A 85 10.91 -26.73 -17.45
CA GLY A 85 10.85 -28.17 -17.19
C GLY A 85 10.25 -28.56 -15.83
N ARG A 86 9.65 -27.61 -15.09
CA ARG A 86 8.89 -27.91 -13.86
C ARG A 86 7.40 -27.95 -14.14
N THR A 87 6.75 -29.00 -13.64
CA THR A 87 5.29 -29.12 -13.63
C THR A 87 4.76 -28.56 -12.32
N VAL A 88 3.85 -27.60 -12.42
CA VAL A 88 3.21 -26.94 -11.28
C VAL A 88 1.71 -27.17 -11.39
N LEU A 89 1.12 -27.78 -10.37
CA LEU A 89 -0.32 -27.95 -10.26
C LEU A 89 -0.90 -26.75 -9.51
N LEU A 90 -1.76 -25.97 -10.15
CA LEU A 90 -2.49 -24.88 -9.54
C LEU A 90 -3.87 -25.38 -9.10
N VAL A 91 -4.18 -25.20 -7.82
CA VAL A 91 -5.46 -25.61 -7.23
C VAL A 91 -6.43 -24.45 -7.19
N GLY A 92 -7.68 -24.69 -7.58
CA GLY A 92 -8.77 -23.72 -7.45
C GLY A 92 -9.36 -23.31 -8.79
N ASP A 93 -10.13 -22.22 -8.79
CA ASP A 93 -10.75 -21.67 -10.00
C ASP A 93 -9.71 -20.90 -10.81
N GLY A 94 -8.81 -21.66 -11.45
CA GLY A 94 -7.96 -21.23 -12.56
C GLY A 94 -7.54 -19.78 -12.54
N ASP A 95 -6.80 -19.38 -11.51
CA ASP A 95 -6.29 -18.01 -11.39
C ASP A 95 -5.46 -17.68 -12.64
N VAL A 96 -6.09 -16.93 -13.55
CA VAL A 96 -5.54 -16.58 -14.87
C VAL A 96 -4.25 -15.80 -14.69
N PHE A 97 -4.16 -15.00 -13.62
CA PHE A 97 -2.97 -14.24 -13.31
C PHE A 97 -1.81 -15.16 -12.94
N LEU A 98 -1.98 -16.05 -11.97
CA LEU A 98 -0.93 -16.97 -11.53
C LEU A 98 -0.50 -17.96 -12.61
N SER A 99 -1.46 -18.50 -13.35
CA SER A 99 -1.18 -19.43 -14.46
C SER A 99 -0.35 -18.75 -15.55
N SER A 100 -0.71 -17.51 -15.93
CA SER A 100 0.07 -16.73 -16.90
C SER A 100 1.48 -16.39 -16.39
N LEU A 101 1.64 -16.13 -15.09
CA LEU A 101 2.93 -15.85 -14.46
C LEU A 101 3.84 -17.07 -14.51
N LEU A 102 3.33 -18.24 -14.11
CA LEU A 102 4.07 -19.49 -14.12
C LEU A 102 4.42 -19.95 -15.54
N GLN A 103 3.49 -19.82 -16.50
CA GLN A 103 3.74 -20.13 -17.92
C GLN A 103 4.82 -19.22 -18.52
N ARG A 104 4.78 -17.91 -18.24
CA ARG A 104 5.84 -16.98 -18.67
C ARG A 104 7.20 -17.31 -18.05
N ALA A 105 7.19 -17.91 -16.86
CA ALA A 105 8.39 -18.39 -16.21
C ALA A 105 8.92 -19.73 -16.76
N GLY A 106 8.24 -20.33 -17.73
CA GLY A 106 8.60 -21.60 -18.37
C GLY A 106 8.04 -22.85 -17.69
N ALA A 107 7.16 -22.71 -16.70
CA ALA A 107 6.52 -23.83 -16.03
C ALA A 107 5.39 -24.45 -16.88
N GLN A 108 5.24 -25.77 -16.79
CA GLN A 108 4.03 -26.45 -17.26
C GLN A 108 2.96 -26.36 -16.18
N VAL A 109 1.93 -25.56 -16.41
CA VAL A 109 0.86 -25.32 -15.44
C VAL A 109 -0.34 -26.21 -15.76
N GLU A 110 -0.70 -27.06 -14.81
CA GLU A 110 -1.95 -27.80 -14.82
C GLU A 110 -2.89 -27.17 -13.79
N VAL A 111 -4.16 -26.98 -14.14
CA VAL A 111 -5.17 -26.42 -13.23
C VAL A 111 -6.09 -27.55 -12.80
N ALA A 112 -6.23 -27.76 -11.49
CA ALA A 112 -7.15 -28.73 -10.92
C ALA A 112 -8.12 -28.05 -9.95
N ARG A 113 -9.38 -28.47 -9.97
CA ARG A 113 -10.34 -28.06 -8.95
C ARG A 113 -10.08 -28.83 -7.67
N LEU A 114 -10.47 -28.22 -6.55
CA LEU A 114 -10.33 -28.82 -5.23
C LEU A 114 -11.01 -30.20 -5.14
N GLU A 115 -12.15 -30.37 -5.82
CA GLU A 115 -12.93 -31.60 -5.86
C GLU A 115 -12.24 -32.73 -6.64
N ASP A 116 -11.46 -32.37 -7.67
CA ASP A 116 -10.80 -33.31 -8.57
C ASP A 116 -9.46 -33.82 -7.99
N LEU A 117 -8.94 -33.16 -6.96
CA LEU A 117 -7.67 -33.54 -6.32
C LEU A 117 -7.70 -34.95 -5.74
N GLY A 118 -8.83 -35.42 -5.22
CA GLY A 118 -8.94 -36.77 -4.66
C GLY A 118 -8.75 -37.90 -5.68
N GLN A 119 -8.83 -37.59 -6.98
CA GLN A 119 -8.73 -38.56 -8.07
C GLN A 119 -7.38 -38.51 -8.80
N LEU A 120 -6.54 -37.52 -8.51
CA LEU A 120 -5.26 -37.34 -9.18
C LEU A 120 -4.16 -38.19 -8.51
N ALA A 121 -3.30 -38.77 -9.35
CA ALA A 121 -2.06 -39.38 -8.87
C ALA A 121 -1.04 -38.27 -8.62
N PHE A 122 -0.52 -38.18 -7.40
CA PHE A 122 0.50 -37.21 -7.03
C PHE A 122 1.88 -37.87 -7.06
N PRO A 123 2.65 -37.75 -8.15
CA PRO A 123 4.02 -38.23 -8.17
C PRO A 123 4.85 -37.45 -7.14
N ALA A 124 5.78 -38.15 -6.48
CA ALA A 124 6.66 -37.55 -5.49
C ALA A 124 7.44 -36.38 -6.11
N GLY A 125 7.36 -35.21 -5.48
CA GLY A 125 8.03 -34.00 -5.96
C GLY A 125 7.19 -33.08 -6.84
N LEU A 126 5.90 -33.38 -7.08
CA LEU A 126 4.97 -32.42 -7.69
C LEU A 126 4.84 -31.17 -6.80
N SER A 127 5.01 -30.00 -7.40
CA SER A 127 4.76 -28.71 -6.76
C SER A 127 3.30 -28.34 -6.93
N VAL A 128 2.58 -28.24 -5.81
CA VAL A 128 1.16 -27.87 -5.79
C VAL A 128 1.03 -26.48 -5.18
N VAL A 129 0.35 -25.59 -5.89
CA VAL A 129 0.16 -24.19 -5.52
C VAL A 129 -1.30 -23.95 -5.16
N PHE A 130 -1.52 -23.43 -3.96
CA PHE A 130 -2.81 -23.09 -3.38
C PHE A 130 -2.93 -21.56 -3.24
N PRO A 131 -3.67 -20.89 -4.14
CA PRO A 131 -4.07 -19.50 -3.97
C PRO A 131 -5.15 -19.41 -2.89
N LEU A 132 -4.79 -18.86 -1.73
CA LEU A 132 -5.73 -18.62 -0.64
C LEU A 132 -6.52 -17.33 -0.93
N SER A 133 -7.84 -17.45 -0.91
CA SER A 133 -8.77 -16.35 -1.20
C SER A 133 -9.64 -15.98 0.00
N SER A 134 -9.49 -16.68 1.13
CA SER A 134 -10.31 -16.54 2.33
C SER A 134 -9.44 -16.55 3.61
N GLU A 135 -9.90 -15.85 4.64
CA GLU A 135 -9.29 -15.87 5.98
C GLU A 135 -9.68 -17.13 6.79
N VAL A 136 -10.54 -17.97 6.23
CA VAL A 136 -10.95 -19.24 6.82
C VAL A 136 -10.85 -20.33 5.77
N LEU A 137 -10.17 -21.43 6.12
CA LEU A 137 -10.11 -22.63 5.29
C LEU A 137 -11.41 -23.44 5.42
N SER A 138 -12.02 -23.74 4.29
CA SER A 138 -13.15 -24.67 4.22
C SER A 138 -12.73 -26.08 4.69
N SER A 139 -13.70 -26.91 5.06
CA SER A 139 -13.42 -28.32 5.42
C SER A 139 -12.79 -29.08 4.26
N ALA A 140 -13.25 -28.82 3.03
CA ALA A 140 -12.73 -29.44 1.83
C ALA A 140 -11.26 -29.05 1.56
N GLU A 141 -10.91 -27.77 1.75
CA GLU A 141 -9.51 -27.31 1.61
C GLU A 141 -8.61 -27.99 2.63
N ARG A 142 -9.05 -28.08 3.89
CA ARG A 142 -8.29 -28.74 4.96
C ARG A 142 -8.06 -30.22 4.67
N GLU A 143 -9.08 -30.93 4.20
CA GLU A 143 -8.98 -32.34 3.84
C GLU A 143 -8.03 -32.54 2.64
N ALA A 144 -8.13 -31.70 1.61
CA ALA A 144 -7.24 -31.74 0.45
C ALA A 144 -5.79 -31.43 0.81
N ILE A 145 -5.54 -30.39 1.61
CA ILE A 145 -4.21 -30.02 2.10
C ILE A 145 -3.60 -31.18 2.91
N ALA A 146 -4.38 -31.79 3.81
CA ALA A 146 -3.92 -32.91 4.61
C ALA A 146 -3.58 -34.13 3.75
N ALA A 147 -4.42 -34.47 2.77
CA ALA A 147 -4.20 -35.59 1.84
C ALA A 147 -2.91 -35.39 1.01
N LEU A 148 -2.71 -34.18 0.47
CA LEU A 148 -1.52 -33.86 -0.32
C LEU A 148 -0.25 -33.84 0.52
N SER A 149 -0.34 -33.32 1.75
CA SER A 149 0.78 -33.34 2.69
C SER A 149 1.16 -34.78 3.05
N ALA A 150 0.18 -35.67 3.24
CA ALA A 150 0.41 -37.09 3.50
C ALA A 150 1.00 -37.84 2.28
N ALA A 151 0.64 -37.42 1.07
CA ALA A 151 1.21 -37.93 -0.18
C ALA A 151 2.65 -37.45 -0.45
N GLY A 152 3.18 -36.53 0.36
CA GLY A 152 4.53 -35.98 0.20
C GLY A 152 4.66 -34.97 -0.94
N ALA A 153 3.55 -34.36 -1.36
CA ALA A 153 3.57 -33.27 -2.33
C ALA A 153 4.22 -32.01 -1.74
N ARG A 154 4.85 -31.20 -2.60
CA ARG A 154 5.42 -29.91 -2.17
C ARG A 154 4.34 -28.85 -2.25
N LEU A 155 3.82 -28.47 -1.09
CA LEU A 155 2.76 -27.48 -0.98
C LEU A 155 3.34 -26.06 -0.98
N SER A 156 2.73 -25.19 -1.78
CA SER A 156 3.00 -23.76 -1.82
C SER A 156 1.68 -23.00 -1.64
N PHE A 157 1.61 -22.09 -0.68
CA PHE A 157 0.45 -21.25 -0.41
C PHE A 157 0.76 -19.82 -0.78
N VAL A 158 -0.12 -19.18 -1.55
CA VAL A 158 0.03 -17.78 -1.94
C VAL A 158 -1.24 -16.99 -1.64
N TRP A 159 -1.11 -15.71 -1.30
CA TRP A 159 -2.28 -14.84 -1.06
C TRP A 159 -1.99 -13.38 -1.37
N ALA A 160 -3.06 -12.61 -1.56
CA ALA A 160 -2.98 -11.18 -1.82
C ALA A 160 -2.59 -10.39 -0.56
N LYS A 161 -2.02 -9.20 -0.75
CA LYS A 161 -1.50 -8.34 0.32
C LYS A 161 -2.54 -7.98 1.40
N ASP A 162 -3.81 -7.91 1.00
CA ASP A 162 -4.92 -7.49 1.85
C ASP A 162 -5.56 -8.66 2.61
N LEU A 163 -5.13 -9.91 2.35
CA LEU A 163 -5.66 -11.11 2.99
C LEU A 163 -4.77 -11.57 4.15
N LYS A 164 -5.40 -12.03 5.25
CA LYS A 164 -4.70 -12.65 6.38
C LYS A 164 -5.19 -14.09 6.60
N PRO A 165 -4.59 -15.07 5.90
CA PRO A 165 -5.01 -16.46 6.05
C PRO A 165 -4.59 -17.07 7.41
N PRO A 166 -5.23 -18.18 7.83
CA PRO A 166 -4.95 -18.85 9.09
C PRO A 166 -3.67 -19.72 8.97
N LEU A 167 -2.51 -19.07 9.02
CA LEU A 167 -1.21 -19.71 8.77
C LEU A 167 -0.85 -20.83 9.76
N SER A 168 -1.39 -20.79 10.98
CA SER A 168 -1.16 -21.82 12.00
C SER A 168 -1.77 -23.17 11.66
N GLU A 169 -2.75 -23.20 10.75
CA GLU A 169 -3.42 -24.44 10.31
C GLU A 169 -2.71 -25.10 9.12
N LEU A 170 -1.70 -24.44 8.54
CA LEU A 170 -1.01 -24.92 7.35
C LEU A 170 0.16 -25.85 7.71
N PRO A 171 0.37 -26.94 6.94
CA PRO A 171 1.54 -27.80 7.11
C PRO A 171 2.84 -27.08 6.67
N PRO A 172 4.02 -27.61 7.02
CA PRO A 172 5.30 -27.11 6.52
C PRO A 172 5.29 -27.01 4.99
N SER A 173 5.43 -25.78 4.49
CA SER A 173 5.17 -25.43 3.10
C SER A 173 5.92 -24.16 2.71
N LEU A 174 5.96 -23.88 1.41
CA LEU A 174 6.33 -22.55 0.93
C LEU A 174 5.13 -21.62 1.10
N GLN A 175 5.31 -20.47 1.72
CA GLN A 175 4.25 -19.49 1.94
C GLN A 175 4.68 -18.14 1.42
N VAL A 176 3.92 -17.56 0.49
CA VAL A 176 4.25 -16.26 -0.09
C VAL A 176 3.06 -15.31 -0.01
N ASP A 177 3.27 -14.18 0.65
CA ASP A 177 2.26 -13.12 0.73
C ASP A 177 2.39 -12.10 -0.41
N SER A 178 1.38 -11.24 -0.54
CA SER A 178 1.38 -10.10 -1.48
C SER A 178 1.62 -10.52 -2.93
N ILE A 179 1.07 -11.66 -3.34
CA ILE A 179 1.26 -12.24 -4.68
C ILE A 179 0.71 -11.37 -5.81
N ASP A 180 -0.16 -10.42 -5.46
CA ASP A 180 -0.71 -9.36 -6.31
C ASP A 180 0.27 -8.19 -6.54
N THR A 181 1.50 -8.27 -6.03
CA THR A 181 2.56 -7.27 -6.20
C THR A 181 3.78 -7.85 -6.91
N SER A 182 4.54 -7.01 -7.63
CA SER A 182 5.79 -7.44 -8.28
C SER A 182 6.79 -8.09 -7.32
N VAL A 183 6.83 -7.63 -6.06
CA VAL A 183 7.73 -8.19 -5.03
C VAL A 183 7.29 -9.60 -4.64
N GLY A 184 6.00 -9.82 -4.36
CA GLY A 184 5.46 -11.15 -4.05
C GLY A 184 5.58 -12.12 -5.22
N GLU A 185 5.35 -11.65 -6.45
CA GLU A 185 5.59 -12.42 -7.67
C GLU A 185 7.06 -12.90 -7.78
N ILE A 186 8.02 -12.00 -7.56
CA ILE A 186 9.45 -12.34 -7.57
C ILE A 186 9.78 -13.33 -6.46
N ALA A 187 9.32 -13.06 -5.22
CA ALA A 187 9.55 -13.94 -4.08
C ALA A 187 9.03 -15.35 -4.33
N PHE A 188 7.83 -15.47 -4.88
CA PHE A 188 7.22 -16.74 -5.27
C PHE A 188 8.03 -17.47 -6.33
N LEU A 189 8.40 -16.80 -7.42
CA LEU A 189 9.20 -17.42 -8.48
C LEU A 189 10.56 -17.88 -7.96
N LEU A 190 11.23 -17.07 -7.15
CA LEU A 190 12.53 -17.43 -6.56
C LEU A 190 12.37 -18.64 -5.64
N ALA A 191 11.40 -18.63 -4.73
CA ALA A 191 11.25 -19.67 -3.73
C ALA A 191 10.79 -21.00 -4.33
N LEU A 192 9.86 -20.93 -5.28
CA LEU A 192 9.42 -22.10 -6.05
C LEU A 192 10.57 -22.67 -6.89
N SER A 193 11.42 -21.81 -7.48
CA SER A 193 12.58 -22.25 -8.26
C SER A 193 13.69 -22.89 -7.41
N ALA A 194 13.89 -22.39 -6.18
CA ALA A 194 14.86 -22.93 -5.23
C ALA A 194 14.33 -24.20 -4.55
N GLY A 195 13.02 -24.41 -4.53
CA GLY A 195 12.38 -25.53 -3.83
C GLY A 195 12.50 -25.42 -2.31
N VAL A 196 12.60 -24.20 -1.79
CA VAL A 196 12.69 -23.92 -0.35
C VAL A 196 11.29 -23.90 0.28
N GLN A 197 11.26 -24.13 1.58
CA GLN A 197 10.08 -23.90 2.43
C GLN A 197 10.35 -22.69 3.31
N GLY A 198 9.30 -22.11 3.86
CA GLY A 198 9.40 -20.91 4.68
C GLY A 198 8.41 -19.85 4.23
N ARG A 199 8.33 -18.76 5.00
CA ARG A 199 7.40 -17.66 4.73
C ARG A 199 8.12 -16.44 4.19
N TYR A 200 7.72 -15.96 3.01
CA TYR A 200 8.35 -14.82 2.34
C TYR A 200 7.32 -13.79 1.88
N GLY A 201 7.72 -12.52 1.88
CA GLY A 201 6.90 -11.42 1.39
C GLY A 201 6.97 -10.17 2.27
N LEU A 202 5.95 -9.33 2.17
CA LEU A 202 5.83 -8.01 2.80
C LEU A 202 5.07 -8.03 4.13
N GLN A 203 4.29 -9.08 4.42
CA GLN A 203 3.45 -9.11 5.62
C GLN A 203 4.25 -9.45 6.89
N PRO A 204 3.81 -8.95 8.06
CA PRO A 204 4.43 -9.29 9.33
C PRO A 204 4.49 -10.80 9.58
N GLY A 205 5.66 -11.29 9.98
CA GLY A 205 5.92 -12.70 10.25
C GLY A 205 6.48 -13.48 9.05
N ALA A 206 6.78 -12.82 7.92
CA ALA A 206 7.68 -13.35 6.92
C ALA A 206 9.12 -13.45 7.47
N GLU A 207 9.84 -14.51 7.10
CA GLU A 207 11.25 -14.73 7.41
C GLU A 207 12.15 -13.75 6.63
N GLY A 208 11.70 -13.32 5.45
CA GLY A 208 12.36 -12.31 4.63
C GLY A 208 11.50 -11.91 3.42
N LEU A 209 11.97 -10.92 2.65
CA LEU A 209 11.33 -10.53 1.39
C LEU A 209 11.49 -11.61 0.30
N PHE A 210 12.66 -12.25 0.29
CA PHE A 210 13.04 -13.26 -0.69
C PHE A 210 13.71 -14.44 0.04
N PRO A 211 13.65 -15.65 -0.55
CA PRO A 211 14.36 -16.84 -0.06
C PRO A 211 15.88 -16.77 -0.17
#